data_AF-A0AAW1XKN7-F1
#
_entry.id   AF-A0AAW1XKN7-F1
#
_cell.length_a   1.000
_cell.length_b   1.000
_cell.length_c   1.000
_cell.angle_alpha   90.00
_cell.angle_beta   90.00
_cell.angle_gamma   90.00
#
_symmetry.space_group_name_H-M   'P 1'
#
loop_
_entity.id
_entity.type
_entity.pdbx_description
1 polymer ?
#
loop_
_entity_poly.entity_id
_entity_poly.type
_entity_poly.pdbx_seq_one_letter_code
_entity_poly.pdbx_strand_id
1 'polypeptide(L)'
;MRGILVNWLIEVHFKFDLMQETLYLMITLLDQYLSQVPIKKNEMQLVGLTALLLASKYEDFWHPRVKELISISAESYTRDQVLGMERLILKKLKFRLNTPTPYVFMLRFLKAAQSDSKLEHLAFYLIELCLVEYEPIMVKPSLLCAAAIYVARCTLHITPAWTPLLCKHARYQVSQIRDCAEMILRFQKAAGVGKLKVTYEKYMRSDLSRVAAIEPLERLPL
;
A
#
# COMPACT_ATOMS: atom_id res chain seq x y z
N MET A 1 14.47 -7.88 -2.54
CA MET A 1 13.82 -8.19 -3.84
C MET A 1 12.35 -7.78 -3.87
N ARG A 2 11.54 -8.12 -2.84
CA ARG A 2 10.14 -7.67 -2.73
C ARG A 2 9.97 -6.16 -2.92
N GLY A 3 10.69 -5.33 -2.18
CA GLY A 3 10.57 -3.86 -2.30
C GLY A 3 10.84 -3.34 -3.72
N ILE A 4 11.81 -3.92 -4.45
CA ILE A 4 12.08 -3.55 -5.86
C ILE A 4 10.87 -3.91 -6.74
N LEU A 5 10.31 -5.12 -6.57
CA LEU A 5 9.12 -5.53 -7.31
C LEU A 5 7.93 -4.62 -6.99
N VAL A 6 7.66 -4.35 -5.70
CA VAL A 6 6.53 -3.54 -5.27
C VAL A 6 6.66 -2.10 -5.76
N ASN A 7 7.85 -1.50 -5.66
CA ASN A 7 8.11 -0.17 -6.20
C ASN A 7 7.79 -0.10 -7.70
N TRP A 8 8.24 -1.09 -8.47
CA TRP A 8 7.91 -1.18 -9.90
C TRP A 8 6.41 -1.44 -10.15
N LEU A 9 5.75 -2.30 -9.37
CA LEU A 9 4.32 -2.55 -9.50
C LEU A 9 3.48 -1.30 -9.20
N ILE A 10 3.93 -0.40 -8.32
CA ILE A 10 3.28 0.89 -8.08
C ILE A 10 3.36 1.77 -9.33
N GLU A 11 4.49 1.79 -10.05
CA GLU A 11 4.59 2.49 -11.35
C GLU A 11 3.63 1.90 -12.39
N VAL A 12 3.55 0.57 -12.45
CA VAL A 12 2.66 -0.14 -13.36
C VAL A 12 1.19 0.16 -13.04
N HIS A 13 0.82 0.08 -11.75
CA HIS A 13 -0.51 0.45 -11.25
C HIS A 13 -0.89 1.86 -11.69
N PHE A 14 0.03 2.82 -11.51
CA PHE A 14 -0.18 4.20 -11.91
C PHE A 14 -0.30 4.37 -13.42
N LYS A 15 0.50 3.65 -14.22
CA LYS A 15 0.43 3.71 -15.69
C LYS A 15 -0.91 3.25 -16.26
N PHE A 16 -1.57 2.32 -15.58
CA PHE A 16 -2.90 1.83 -15.96
C PHE A 16 -4.06 2.61 -15.32
N ASP A 17 -3.77 3.66 -14.53
CA ASP A 17 -4.76 4.50 -13.86
C ASP A 17 -5.80 3.70 -13.06
N LEU A 18 -5.32 2.66 -12.36
CA LEU A 18 -6.17 1.75 -11.60
C LEU A 18 -6.58 2.36 -10.26
N MET A 19 -7.72 1.91 -9.72
CA MET A 19 -8.19 2.38 -8.43
C MET A 19 -7.18 2.11 -7.32
N GLN A 20 -7.19 2.97 -6.30
CA GLN A 20 -6.28 2.83 -5.17
C GLN A 20 -6.54 1.53 -4.39
N GLU A 21 -7.80 1.08 -4.31
CA GLU A 21 -8.16 -0.21 -3.71
C GLU A 21 -7.44 -1.39 -4.37
N THR A 22 -7.32 -1.36 -5.70
CA THR A 22 -6.60 -2.34 -6.51
C THR A 22 -5.14 -2.48 -6.10
N LEU A 23 -4.45 -1.36 -5.79
CA LEU A 23 -3.06 -1.37 -5.34
C LEU A 23 -2.94 -2.19 -4.04
N TYR A 24 -3.80 -1.92 -3.08
CA TYR A 24 -3.76 -2.60 -1.79
C TYR A 24 -4.12 -4.07 -1.88
N LEU A 25 -5.12 -4.41 -2.70
CA LEU A 25 -5.49 -5.80 -2.94
C LEU A 25 -4.34 -6.54 -3.65
N MET A 26 -3.75 -5.95 -4.69
CA MET A 26 -2.60 -6.53 -5.40
C MET A 26 -1.48 -6.92 -4.44
N ILE A 27 -1.05 -6.02 -3.57
CA ILE A 27 0.05 -6.30 -2.62
C ILE A 27 -0.37 -7.37 -1.61
N THR A 28 -1.62 -7.33 -1.14
CA THR A 28 -2.16 -8.34 -0.22
C THR A 28 -2.14 -9.74 -0.84
N LEU A 29 -2.60 -9.88 -2.09
CA LEU A 29 -2.59 -11.14 -2.83
C LEU A 29 -1.16 -11.64 -3.10
N LEU A 30 -0.27 -10.72 -3.48
CA LEU A 30 1.15 -11.01 -3.71
C LEU A 30 1.79 -11.60 -2.45
N ASP A 31 1.65 -10.93 -1.31
CA ASP A 31 2.27 -11.37 -0.05
C ASP A 31 1.67 -12.68 0.48
N GLN A 32 0.35 -12.84 0.37
CA GLN A 32 -0.32 -14.09 0.74
C GLN A 32 0.17 -15.26 -0.10
N TYR A 33 0.39 -15.05 -1.41
CA TYR A 33 0.91 -16.09 -2.28
C TYR A 33 2.38 -16.42 -1.98
N LEU A 34 3.23 -15.39 -1.83
CA LEU A 34 4.64 -15.57 -1.51
C LEU A 34 4.88 -16.21 -0.13
N SER A 35 3.96 -16.03 0.82
CA SER A 35 4.04 -16.71 2.12
C SER A 35 3.81 -18.23 2.05
N GLN A 36 3.19 -18.73 0.98
CA GLN A 36 2.78 -20.13 0.84
C GLN A 36 3.52 -20.90 -0.25
N VAL A 37 4.22 -20.20 -1.15
CA VAL A 37 4.89 -20.80 -2.31
C VAL A 37 6.30 -20.21 -2.42
N PRO A 38 7.36 -21.05 -2.41
CA PRO A 38 8.70 -20.58 -2.72
C PRO A 38 8.78 -20.23 -4.20
N ILE A 39 9.13 -18.98 -4.52
CA ILE A 39 9.19 -18.47 -5.89
C ILE A 39 10.63 -18.16 -6.27
N LYS A 40 11.02 -18.54 -7.49
CA LYS A 40 12.33 -18.22 -8.05
C LYS A 40 12.40 -16.74 -8.43
N LYS A 41 13.61 -16.17 -8.36
CA LYS A 41 13.85 -14.75 -8.66
C LYS A 41 13.30 -14.30 -10.01
N ASN A 42 13.44 -15.12 -11.05
CA ASN A 42 13.00 -14.84 -12.42
C ASN A 42 11.47 -14.92 -12.62
N GLU A 43 10.75 -15.57 -11.71
CA GLU A 43 9.29 -15.71 -11.75
C GLU A 43 8.59 -14.64 -10.89
N MET A 44 9.35 -13.89 -10.08
CA MET A 44 8.79 -12.92 -9.12
C MET A 44 8.00 -11.80 -9.82
N GLN A 45 8.46 -11.31 -10.97
CA GLN A 45 7.74 -10.29 -11.74
C GLN A 45 6.46 -10.85 -12.38
N LEU A 46 6.46 -12.10 -12.88
CA LEU A 46 5.27 -12.78 -13.36
C LEU A 46 4.19 -12.90 -12.28
N VAL A 47 4.58 -13.30 -11.06
CA VAL A 47 3.66 -13.36 -9.91
C VAL A 47 3.08 -11.99 -9.61
N GLY A 48 3.92 -10.94 -9.59
CA GLY A 48 3.50 -9.56 -9.35
C GLY A 48 2.48 -9.05 -10.36
N LEU A 49 2.76 -9.21 -11.66
CA LEU A 49 1.84 -8.83 -12.74
C LEU A 49 0.54 -9.59 -12.70
N THR A 50 0.60 -10.87 -12.33
CA THR A 50 -0.60 -11.70 -12.21
C THR A 50 -1.43 -11.30 -10.98
N ALA A 51 -0.80 -10.92 -9.87
CA ALA A 51 -1.49 -10.37 -8.72
C ALA A 51 -2.20 -9.04 -9.05
N LEU A 52 -1.56 -8.17 -9.85
CA LEU A 52 -2.17 -6.95 -10.39
C LEU A 52 -3.39 -7.27 -11.27
N LEU A 53 -3.26 -8.24 -12.18
CA LEU A 53 -4.35 -8.69 -13.05
C LEU A 53 -5.55 -9.18 -12.24
N LEU A 54 -5.31 -9.98 -11.20
CA LEU A 54 -6.35 -10.51 -10.33
C LEU A 54 -7.04 -9.42 -9.52
N ALA A 55 -6.26 -8.50 -8.93
CA ALA A 55 -6.80 -7.39 -8.16
C ALA A 55 -7.64 -6.46 -9.03
N SER A 56 -7.14 -6.11 -10.22
CA SER A 56 -7.85 -5.21 -11.14
C SER A 56 -9.12 -5.83 -11.71
N LYS A 57 -9.13 -7.14 -12.01
CA LYS A 57 -10.37 -7.85 -12.36
C LYS A 57 -11.41 -7.87 -11.24
N TYR A 58 -10.97 -7.75 -9.99
CA TYR A 58 -11.85 -7.81 -8.82
C TYR A 58 -12.43 -6.45 -8.46
N GLU A 59 -11.60 -5.40 -8.50
CA GLU A 59 -11.98 -4.05 -8.06
C GLU A 59 -12.35 -3.11 -9.23
N ASP A 60 -11.64 -3.18 -10.37
CA ASP A 60 -11.78 -2.21 -11.45
C ASP A 60 -12.85 -2.59 -12.49
N PHE A 61 -13.60 -1.59 -12.96
CA PHE A 61 -14.49 -1.76 -14.11
C PHE A 61 -13.71 -2.00 -15.40
N TRP A 62 -12.62 -1.24 -15.61
CA TRP A 62 -11.68 -1.43 -16.70
C TRP A 62 -10.36 -1.95 -16.15
N HIS A 63 -9.99 -3.17 -16.52
CA HIS A 63 -8.74 -3.79 -16.10
C HIS A 63 -7.81 -4.02 -17.31
N PRO A 64 -6.47 -4.06 -17.11
CA PRO A 64 -5.53 -4.32 -18.18
C PRO A 64 -5.75 -5.71 -18.78
N ARG A 65 -5.59 -5.81 -20.10
CA ARG A 65 -5.60 -7.08 -20.83
C ARG A 65 -4.27 -7.77 -20.62
N VAL A 66 -4.27 -9.10 -20.69
CA VAL A 66 -3.05 -9.92 -20.60
C VAL A 66 -1.97 -9.46 -21.60
N LYS A 67 -2.36 -9.03 -22.81
CA LYS A 67 -1.43 -8.51 -23.82
C LYS A 67 -0.69 -7.25 -23.36
N GLU A 68 -1.36 -6.35 -22.64
CA GLU A 68 -0.78 -5.10 -22.13
C GLU A 68 0.21 -5.39 -21.00
N LEU A 69 -0.11 -6.36 -20.13
CA LEU A 69 0.81 -6.83 -19.08
C LEU A 69 2.04 -7.56 -19.65
N ILE A 70 1.91 -8.26 -20.77
CA ILE A 70 3.06 -8.85 -21.45
C ILE A 70 3.94 -7.74 -22.05
N SER A 71 3.32 -6.76 -22.70
CA SER A 71 4.04 -5.62 -23.30
C SER A 71 4.82 -4.82 -22.24
N ILE A 72 4.22 -4.54 -21.07
CA ILE A 72 4.91 -3.82 -20.01
C ILE A 72 6.05 -4.61 -19.37
N SER A 73 6.03 -5.95 -19.50
CA SER A 73 7.11 -6.84 -19.07
C SER A 73 8.21 -7.01 -20.13
N ALA A 74 8.25 -6.17 -21.16
CA ALA A 74 9.16 -6.28 -22.30
C ALA A 74 9.09 -7.67 -22.97
N GLU A 75 7.88 -8.25 -23.06
CA GLU A 75 7.64 -9.56 -23.65
C GLU A 75 8.39 -10.72 -22.95
N SER A 76 8.79 -10.53 -21.69
CA SER A 76 9.49 -11.56 -20.90
C SER A 76 8.62 -12.80 -20.63
N TYR A 77 7.30 -12.71 -20.83
CA TYR A 77 6.34 -13.75 -20.51
C TYR A 77 5.35 -13.99 -21.65
N THR A 78 4.92 -15.24 -21.80
CA THR A 78 3.87 -15.62 -22.75
C THR A 78 2.48 -15.52 -22.10
N ARG A 79 1.44 -15.47 -22.94
CA ARG A 79 0.04 -15.49 -22.48
C ARG A 79 -0.26 -16.72 -21.61
N ASP A 80 0.24 -17.88 -22.01
CA ASP A 80 0.01 -19.13 -21.27
C ASP A 80 0.70 -19.14 -19.91
N GLN A 81 1.86 -18.50 -19.78
CA GLN A 81 2.53 -18.33 -18.49
C GLN A 81 1.72 -17.44 -17.54
N VAL A 82 1.18 -16.32 -18.03
CA VAL A 82 0.34 -15.43 -17.22
C VAL A 82 -0.95 -16.13 -16.78
N LEU A 83 -1.66 -16.80 -17.70
CA LEU A 83 -2.88 -17.55 -17.38
C LEU A 83 -2.60 -18.78 -16.50
N GLY A 84 -1.44 -19.41 -16.68
CA GLY A 84 -0.95 -20.48 -15.82
C GLY A 84 -0.76 -19.99 -14.39
N MET A 85 -0.04 -18.88 -14.23
CA MET A 85 0.19 -18.26 -12.92
C MET A 85 -1.12 -17.81 -12.26
N GLU A 86 -2.06 -17.27 -13.05
CA GLU A 86 -3.37 -16.85 -12.55
C GLU A 86 -4.10 -18.02 -11.87
N ARG A 87 -4.15 -19.16 -12.55
CA ARG A 87 -4.73 -20.39 -11.99
C ARG A 87 -4.00 -20.87 -10.74
N LEU A 88 -2.67 -20.76 -10.70
CA LEU A 88 -1.87 -21.16 -9.53
C LEU A 88 -2.17 -20.29 -8.31
N ILE A 89 -2.19 -18.96 -8.49
CA ILE A 89 -2.51 -18.01 -7.41
C ILE A 89 -3.92 -18.27 -6.89
N LEU A 90 -4.92 -18.32 -7.78
CA LEU A 90 -6.32 -18.57 -7.41
C LEU A 90 -6.49 -19.89 -6.66
N LYS A 91 -5.87 -20.97 -7.14
CA LYS A 91 -5.93 -22.28 -6.50
C LYS A 91 -5.29 -22.25 -5.11
N LYS A 92 -4.13 -21.60 -4.97
CA LYS A 92 -3.42 -21.53 -3.70
C LYS A 92 -4.17 -20.69 -2.66
N LEU A 93 -4.75 -19.57 -3.09
CA LEU A 93 -5.57 -18.69 -2.25
C LEU A 93 -7.01 -19.21 -2.08
N LYS A 94 -7.35 -20.36 -2.67
CA LYS A 94 -8.70 -20.96 -2.63
C LYS A 94 -9.79 -19.96 -3.06
N PHE A 95 -9.49 -19.14 -4.07
CA PHE A 95 -10.36 -18.08 -4.59
C PHE A 95 -10.81 -17.04 -3.53
N ARG A 96 -10.10 -16.92 -2.40
CA ARG A 96 -10.38 -15.93 -1.37
C ARG A 96 -9.66 -14.62 -1.67
N LEU A 97 -10.27 -13.80 -2.54
CA LEU A 97 -9.73 -12.48 -2.91
C LEU A 97 -10.30 -11.34 -2.06
N ASN A 98 -11.36 -11.60 -1.29
CA ASN A 98 -12.09 -10.60 -0.49
C ASN A 98 -11.44 -10.30 0.88
N THR A 99 -10.11 -10.33 0.96
CA THR A 99 -9.42 -10.10 2.23
C THR A 99 -9.36 -8.62 2.58
N PRO A 100 -9.64 -8.21 3.84
CA PRO A 100 -9.61 -6.81 4.23
C PRO A 100 -8.22 -6.19 4.00
N THR A 101 -8.18 -5.13 3.19
CA THR A 101 -6.97 -4.37 2.88
C THR A 101 -6.81 -3.18 3.81
N PRO A 102 -5.62 -2.55 3.88
CA PRO A 102 -5.46 -1.25 4.57
C PRO A 102 -6.42 -0.18 4.06
N TYR A 103 -6.78 -0.20 2.77
CA TYR A 103 -7.68 0.76 2.14
C TYR A 103 -9.01 0.95 2.90
N VAL A 104 -9.72 -0.15 3.17
CA VAL A 104 -11.05 -0.09 3.81
C VAL A 104 -10.99 0.43 5.25
N PHE A 105 -9.90 0.14 5.98
CA PHE A 105 -9.70 0.69 7.33
C PHE A 105 -9.36 2.18 7.27
N MET A 106 -8.51 2.59 6.33
CA MET A 106 -8.13 3.97 6.13
C MET A 106 -9.36 4.85 5.86
N LEU A 107 -10.22 4.46 4.91
CA LEU A 107 -11.47 5.20 4.62
C LEU A 107 -12.35 5.38 5.85
N ARG A 108 -12.49 4.33 6.66
CA ARG A 108 -13.28 4.40 7.90
C ARG A 108 -12.66 5.36 8.91
N PHE A 109 -11.34 5.31 9.08
CA PHE A 109 -10.66 6.11 10.09
C PHE A 109 -10.50 7.56 9.69
N LEU A 110 -10.35 7.87 8.39
CA LEU A 110 -10.36 9.24 7.86
C LEU A 110 -11.69 9.96 8.16
N LYS A 111 -12.82 9.26 7.98
CA LYS A 111 -14.14 9.78 8.40
C LYS A 111 -14.19 10.07 9.92
N ALA A 112 -13.64 9.19 10.75
CA ALA A 112 -13.56 9.40 12.20
C ALA A 112 -12.54 10.49 12.59
N ALA A 113 -11.53 10.74 11.77
CA ALA A 113 -10.56 11.82 11.92
C ALA A 113 -11.12 13.18 11.51
N GLN A 114 -12.29 13.22 10.85
CA GLN A 114 -12.86 14.39 10.19
C GLN A 114 -11.84 15.04 9.25
N SER A 115 -11.21 14.20 8.42
CA SER A 115 -10.09 14.61 7.59
C SER A 115 -10.47 15.59 6.49
N ASP A 116 -9.57 16.52 6.23
CA ASP A 116 -9.52 17.26 4.98
C ASP A 116 -8.67 16.50 3.93
N SER A 117 -8.63 17.03 2.70
CA SER A 117 -7.86 16.42 1.60
C SER A 117 -6.37 16.29 1.93
N LYS A 118 -5.78 17.24 2.67
CA LYS A 118 -4.36 17.21 3.02
C LYS A 118 -4.03 16.08 4.00
N LEU A 119 -4.86 15.90 5.04
CA LEU A 119 -4.72 14.78 5.98
C LEU A 119 -4.93 13.44 5.28
N GLU A 120 -5.92 13.35 4.39
CA GLU A 120 -6.18 12.16 3.59
C GLU A 120 -4.99 11.77 2.72
N HIS A 121 -4.46 12.71 1.91
CA HIS A 121 -3.29 12.47 1.08
C HIS A 121 -2.08 12.04 1.90
N LEU A 122 -1.82 12.69 3.04
CA LEU A 122 -0.69 12.35 3.90
C LEU A 122 -0.85 10.96 4.54
N ALA A 123 -2.05 10.62 5.01
CA ALA A 123 -2.32 9.31 5.59
C ALA A 123 -2.14 8.16 4.58
N PHE A 124 -2.61 8.35 3.34
CA PHE A 124 -2.39 7.38 2.27
C PHE A 124 -0.92 7.30 1.85
N TYR A 125 -0.21 8.43 1.77
CA TYR A 125 1.23 8.44 1.52
C TYR A 125 1.99 7.55 2.52
N LEU A 126 1.72 7.74 3.82
CA LEU A 126 2.38 6.98 4.88
C LEU A 126 2.10 5.47 4.81
N ILE A 127 0.87 5.08 4.45
CA ILE A 127 0.54 3.67 4.26
C ILE A 127 1.16 3.10 2.97
N GLU A 128 1.19 3.85 1.88
CA GLU A 128 1.81 3.39 0.64
C GLU A 128 3.33 3.19 0.79
N LEU A 129 4.01 4.00 1.63
CA LEU A 129 5.41 3.74 2.01
C LEU A 129 5.56 2.37 2.69
N CYS A 130 4.60 2.00 3.54
CA CYS A 130 4.62 0.70 4.23
C CYS A 130 4.48 -0.49 3.27
N LEU A 131 3.86 -0.32 2.11
CA LEU A 131 3.69 -1.40 1.14
C LEU A 131 5.02 -1.88 0.58
N VAL A 132 5.99 -0.97 0.42
CA VAL A 132 7.31 -1.25 -0.17
C VAL A 132 8.21 -2.00 0.83
N GLU A 133 8.08 -1.68 2.11
CA GLU A 133 8.92 -2.21 3.18
C GLU A 133 8.48 -3.63 3.61
N TYR A 134 9.42 -4.40 4.17
CA TYR A 134 9.15 -5.78 4.60
C TYR A 134 8.58 -5.86 6.03
N GLU A 135 9.03 -4.99 6.92
CA GLU A 135 8.65 -4.98 8.34
C GLU A 135 7.13 -4.83 8.59
N PRO A 136 6.37 -3.98 7.84
CA PRO A 136 4.93 -3.80 8.05
C PRO A 136 4.06 -5.02 7.74
N ILE A 137 4.58 -6.02 7.01
CA ILE A 137 3.81 -7.19 6.57
C ILE A 137 3.22 -7.97 7.77
N MET A 138 3.92 -7.97 8.90
CA MET A 138 3.48 -8.66 10.12
C MET A 138 2.47 -7.85 10.95
N VAL A 139 2.23 -6.58 10.59
CA VAL A 139 1.34 -5.67 11.33
C VAL A 139 -0.07 -5.77 10.75
N LYS A 140 -1.08 -5.77 11.63
CA LYS A 140 -2.48 -5.79 11.20
C LYS A 140 -2.80 -4.54 10.35
N PRO A 141 -3.51 -4.66 9.22
CA PRO A 141 -3.90 -3.52 8.38
C PRO A 141 -4.57 -2.39 9.17
N SER A 142 -5.45 -2.73 10.11
CA SER A 142 -6.12 -1.72 10.96
C SER A 142 -5.16 -0.99 11.90
N LEU A 143 -4.13 -1.65 12.41
CA LEU A 143 -3.14 -1.00 13.27
C LEU A 143 -2.24 -0.07 12.45
N LEU A 144 -1.82 -0.50 11.25
CA LEU A 144 -1.07 0.35 10.32
C LEU A 144 -1.85 1.63 10.01
N CYS A 145 -3.13 1.53 9.62
CA CYS A 145 -3.94 2.71 9.30
C CYS A 145 -4.13 3.65 10.50
N ALA A 146 -4.34 3.11 11.70
CA ALA A 146 -4.44 3.91 12.92
C ALA A 146 -3.13 4.67 13.20
N ALA A 147 -1.98 3.99 13.04
CA ALA A 147 -0.66 4.58 13.18
C ALA A 147 -0.37 5.66 12.14
N ALA A 148 -0.68 5.41 10.87
CA ALA A 148 -0.51 6.38 9.80
C ALA A 148 -1.34 7.65 10.05
N ILE A 149 -2.60 7.52 10.51
CA ILE A 149 -3.43 8.69 10.85
C ILE A 149 -2.85 9.44 12.04
N TYR A 150 -2.38 8.73 13.08
CA TYR A 150 -1.74 9.37 14.22
C TYR A 150 -0.51 10.19 13.80
N VAL A 151 0.39 9.59 13.03
CA VAL A 151 1.59 10.27 12.49
C VAL A 151 1.17 11.45 11.61
N ALA A 152 0.24 11.27 10.68
CA ALA A 152 -0.21 12.33 9.78
C ALA A 152 -0.80 13.54 10.54
N ARG A 153 -1.62 13.28 11.57
CA ARG A 153 -2.18 14.34 12.42
C ARG A 153 -1.11 15.06 13.23
N CYS A 154 -0.13 14.33 13.77
CA CYS A 154 1.00 14.95 14.46
C CYS A 154 1.84 15.82 13.51
N THR A 155 2.16 15.31 12.31
CA THR A 155 2.96 16.01 11.28
C THR A 155 2.26 17.26 10.78
N LEU A 156 0.92 17.27 10.75
CA LEU A 156 0.13 18.46 10.39
C LEU A 156 -0.20 19.35 11.60
N HIS A 157 0.40 19.09 12.76
CA HIS A 157 0.17 19.84 14.01
C HIS A 157 -1.32 19.93 14.43
N ILE A 158 -2.11 18.89 14.11
CA ILE A 158 -3.52 18.83 14.49
C ILE A 158 -3.65 18.38 15.95
N THR A 159 -4.27 19.20 16.78
CA THR A 159 -4.50 18.91 18.20
C THR A 159 -6.00 18.78 18.53
N PRO A 160 -6.42 17.78 19.33
CA PRO A 160 -5.61 16.65 19.79
C PRO A 160 -5.27 15.67 18.64
N ALA A 161 -4.07 15.10 18.68
CA ALA A 161 -3.58 14.18 17.66
C ALA A 161 -4.40 12.87 17.61
N TRP A 162 -4.85 12.38 18.77
CA TRP A 162 -5.76 11.22 18.86
C TRP A 162 -7.05 11.63 19.57
N THR A 163 -8.17 11.64 18.83
CA THR A 163 -9.47 12.09 19.36
C THR A 163 -10.22 10.92 20.02
N PRO A 164 -11.18 11.18 20.93
CA PRO A 164 -12.07 10.15 21.45
C PRO A 164 -12.86 9.41 20.35
N LEU A 165 -13.20 10.11 19.27
CA LEU A 165 -13.88 9.52 18.11
C LEU A 165 -12.97 8.52 17.39
N LEU A 166 -11.70 8.86 17.15
CA LEU A 166 -10.71 7.94 16.60
C LEU A 166 -10.50 6.72 17.50
N CYS A 167 -10.35 6.93 18.82
CA CYS A 167 -10.24 5.83 19.78
C CYS A 167 -11.46 4.88 19.70
N LYS A 168 -12.68 5.43 19.64
CA LYS A 168 -13.92 4.66 19.54
C LYS A 168 -14.02 3.85 18.23
N HIS A 169 -13.64 4.44 17.09
CA HIS A 169 -13.80 3.81 15.77
C HIS A 169 -12.64 2.88 15.39
N ALA A 170 -11.41 3.21 15.77
CA ALA A 170 -10.22 2.39 15.52
C ALA A 170 -10.01 1.32 16.60
N ARG A 171 -10.57 1.51 17.80
CA ARG A 171 -10.44 0.61 18.96
C ARG A 171 -8.99 0.40 19.42
N TYR A 172 -8.16 1.44 19.24
CA TYR A 172 -6.78 1.47 19.68
C TYR A 172 -6.51 2.70 20.56
N GLN A 173 -5.69 2.50 21.58
CA GLN A 173 -5.10 3.56 22.39
C GLN A 173 -3.76 3.99 21.79
N VAL A 174 -3.31 5.22 22.10
CA VAL A 174 -2.01 5.74 21.62
C VAL A 174 -0.86 4.81 22.00
N SER A 175 -0.88 4.22 23.20
CA SER A 175 0.13 3.25 23.65
C SER A 175 0.24 2.01 22.76
N GLN A 176 -0.86 1.56 22.14
CA GLN A 176 -0.89 0.38 21.27
C GLN A 176 -0.45 0.72 19.84
N ILE A 177 -0.49 2.00 19.47
CA ILE A 177 -0.18 2.50 18.13
C ILE A 177 1.29 2.94 18.04
N ARG A 178 1.90 3.31 19.16
CA ARG A 178 3.22 3.95 19.26
C ARG A 178 4.31 3.26 18.43
N ASP A 179 4.56 1.98 18.67
CA ASP A 179 5.65 1.26 17.98
C ASP A 179 5.46 1.27 16.45
N CYS A 180 4.22 1.09 16.00
CA CYS A 180 3.86 1.14 14.59
C CYS A 180 4.00 2.57 14.03
N ALA A 181 3.67 3.59 14.81
CA ALA A 181 3.80 4.99 14.40
C ALA A 181 5.29 5.41 14.29
N GLU A 182 6.15 4.96 15.21
CA GLU A 182 7.59 5.19 15.14
C GLU A 182 8.22 4.52 13.92
N MET A 183 7.79 3.29 13.61
CA MET A 183 8.18 2.59 12.39
C MET A 183 7.80 3.38 11.12
N ILE A 184 6.55 3.87 11.04
CA ILE A 184 6.07 4.67 9.91
C ILE A 184 6.85 5.99 9.79
N LEU A 185 7.11 6.67 10.91
CA LEU A 185 7.87 7.92 10.90
C LEU A 185 9.29 7.71 10.37
N ARG A 186 9.94 6.60 10.72
CA ARG A 186 11.25 6.23 10.18
C ARG A 186 11.22 6.06 8.65
N PHE A 187 10.18 5.41 8.12
CA PHE A 187 10.01 5.29 6.67
C PHE A 187 9.77 6.65 6.01
N GLN A 188 8.96 7.52 6.62
CA GLN A 188 8.73 8.88 6.13
C GLN A 188 10.05 9.67 6.03
N LYS A 189 10.91 9.60 7.06
CA LYS A 189 12.24 10.22 7.07
C LYS A 189 13.17 9.67 5.98
N ALA A 190 13.10 8.37 5.72
CA ALA A 190 13.95 7.72 4.72
C ALA A 190 13.47 7.90 3.27
N ALA A 191 12.19 8.25 3.06
CA ALA A 191 11.53 8.20 1.76
C ALA A 191 12.22 9.05 0.67
N GLY A 192 12.71 10.25 0.99
CA GLY A 192 13.39 11.12 0.03
C GLY A 192 14.82 10.70 -0.32
N VAL A 193 15.48 9.95 0.57
CA VAL A 193 16.89 9.55 0.47
C VAL A 193 17.05 8.11 -0.07
N GLY A 194 16.01 7.28 0.10
CA GLY A 194 16.01 5.89 -0.32
C GLY A 194 16.15 5.67 -1.83
N LYS A 195 16.43 4.42 -2.23
CA LYS A 195 16.52 4.03 -3.66
C LYS A 195 15.16 3.78 -4.32
N LEU A 196 14.14 3.46 -3.52
CA LEU A 196 12.79 3.14 -3.99
C LEU A 196 11.90 4.37 -3.83
N LYS A 197 11.89 5.23 -4.87
CA LYS A 197 11.34 6.59 -4.79
C LYS A 197 9.95 6.77 -5.39
N VAL A 198 9.36 5.75 -6.00
CA VAL A 198 8.12 5.89 -6.78
C VAL A 198 6.98 6.46 -5.94
N THR A 199 6.79 5.93 -4.73
CA THR A 199 5.77 6.44 -3.80
C THR A 199 6.08 7.88 -3.38
N TYR A 200 7.34 8.20 -3.10
CA TYR A 200 7.74 9.57 -2.76
C TYR A 200 7.43 10.54 -3.90
N GLU A 201 7.84 10.21 -5.13
CA GLU A 201 7.63 11.01 -6.33
C GLU A 201 6.15 11.17 -6.68
N LYS A 202 5.34 10.10 -6.51
CA LYS A 202 3.88 10.15 -6.66
C LYS A 202 3.28 11.24 -5.77
N TYR A 203 3.62 11.26 -4.48
CA TYR A 203 3.05 12.20 -3.51
C TYR A 203 3.75 13.57 -3.46
N MET A 204 4.75 13.81 -4.32
CA MET A 204 5.29 15.15 -4.60
C MET A 204 4.42 15.95 -5.58
N ARG A 205 3.46 15.30 -6.26
CA ARG A 205 2.58 15.96 -7.22
C ARG A 205 1.60 16.93 -6.53
N SER A 206 1.20 17.99 -7.24
CA SER A 206 0.34 19.04 -6.69
C SER A 206 -1.09 18.59 -6.43
N ASP A 207 -1.62 17.66 -7.23
CA ASP A 207 -2.94 17.05 -7.03
C ASP A 207 -3.03 16.24 -5.75
N LEU A 208 -1.90 15.70 -5.26
CA LEU A 208 -1.80 14.99 -3.98
C LEU A 208 -1.28 15.91 -2.84
N SER A 209 -1.57 17.20 -2.93
CA SER A 209 -1.20 18.25 -1.95
C SER A 209 0.29 18.34 -1.60
N ARG A 210 1.18 17.76 -2.42
CA ARG A 210 2.63 17.69 -2.19
C ARG A 210 3.00 17.19 -0.78
N VAL A 211 2.23 16.25 -0.24
CA VAL A 211 2.40 15.78 1.15
C VAL A 211 3.75 15.12 1.40
N ALA A 212 4.42 14.59 0.37
CA ALA A 212 5.77 14.04 0.49
C ALA A 212 6.84 15.13 0.77
N ALA A 213 6.57 16.40 0.43
CA ALA A 213 7.47 17.52 0.69
C ALA A 213 7.38 18.05 2.13
N ILE A 214 6.40 17.60 2.92
CA ILE A 214 6.23 18.02 4.31
C ILE A 214 7.36 17.41 5.14
N GLU A 215 8.06 18.26 5.91
CA GLU A 215 9.11 17.79 6.80
C GLU A 215 8.56 16.77 7.81
N PRO A 216 9.15 15.57 7.88
CA PRO A 216 8.78 14.59 8.89
C PRO A 216 9.10 15.11 10.30
N LEU A 217 8.30 14.72 11.28
CA LEU A 217 8.57 15.05 12.68
C LEU A 217 9.91 14.48 13.15
N GLU A 218 10.61 15.22 14.02
CA GLU A 218 11.83 14.69 14.62
C GLU A 218 11.54 13.53 15.58
N ARG A 219 10.52 13.69 16.43
CA ARG A 219 10.01 12.67 17.33
C ARG A 219 8.51 12.83 17.47
N LEU A 220 7.82 11.72 17.73
CA LEU A 220 6.39 11.77 18.03
C LEU A 220 6.15 12.42 19.40
N PRO A 221 5.08 13.21 19.56
CA PRO A 221 4.66 13.68 20.87
C PRO A 221 4.26 12.46 21.71
N LEU A 222 4.96 12.28 22.83
CA LEU A 222 4.84 11.13 23.72
C LEU A 222 3.54 11.17 24.53
#